data_AF-A0A1C6ULR4-F1
#
_entry.id   AF-A0A1C6ULR4-F1
#
_cell.length_a   1.000
_cell.length_b   1.000
_cell.length_c   1.000
_cell.angle_alpha   90.00
_cell.angle_beta   90.00
_cell.angle_gamma   90.00
#
_symmetry.space_group_name_H-M   'P 1'
#
loop_
_entity.id
_entity.type
_entity.pdbx_description
1 polymer ?
#
loop_
_entity_poly.entity_id
_entity_poly.type
_entity_poly.pdbx_seq_one_letter_code
_entity_poly.pdbx_strand_id
1 'polypeptide(L)'
;MRLRRGLTALLGGVALLAVTAALPAAVGLAATDAHTALVACSAPAWAEGVTWTAGSKATYAGRLYQALQTHTPPVGAGWAPPATPSLWTDLGACDGAPSPTPTRSSSPTPTTSPTATPSPTPTTSSPPPGGDTCPLKSRPAGKVLQGYWESWDGAANGVHPGLGWIPITDSRIRTHGYNVVTAAFPVILSDGTVLWQNGMDAGVQVPTPAEVCQAKAAGLTVLLSIGGATAGIDLSSAAVADRFVATVVPILKRYNFDGIDIDIETGLTGSGNINQLSTSQANLVRIIDGVLAQMPAGFGLTMAPETAYVTGGSVTYGSIWGAYLPIIKRYVDNGRLWWLNMQYYNGSMYGCSGDSYPAGTVQGFVTQTNCLNTGLVVQGVTIRVPYDRQVPGLPAQTGAGGGYLAPSLVAQAWNTYQGGLKGLMTWSINWDGSKGWTFGDNVRSLQGR
;
A
#
# COMPACT_ATOMS: atom_id res chain seq x y z
N MET A 1 -24.92 -2.43 -49.72
CA MET A 1 -25.73 -1.54 -50.60
C MET A 1 -27.14 -1.49 -50.01
N ARG A 2 -27.87 -0.36 -49.93
CA ARG A 2 -27.56 1.07 -50.18
C ARG A 2 -28.17 1.91 -49.03
N LEU A 3 -27.72 3.16 -48.90
CA LEU A 3 -28.30 4.20 -48.05
C LEU A 3 -29.77 4.51 -48.47
N ARG A 4 -30.63 5.26 -47.77
CA ARG A 4 -30.49 6.29 -46.70
C ARG A 4 -31.90 6.58 -46.14
N ARG A 5 -32.07 6.97 -44.87
CA ARG A 5 -33.19 7.84 -44.42
C ARG A 5 -32.70 8.84 -43.38
N GLY A 6 -33.24 10.06 -43.41
CA GLY A 6 -32.81 11.21 -42.60
C GLY A 6 -33.83 11.62 -41.54
N LEU A 7 -33.50 12.71 -40.83
CA LEU A 7 -34.20 13.23 -39.64
C LEU A 7 -35.43 14.13 -39.97
N THR A 8 -36.13 14.53 -38.89
CA THR A 8 -36.98 15.75 -38.74
C THR A 8 -38.34 15.80 -39.47
N ALA A 9 -39.40 16.46 -38.96
CA ALA A 9 -39.57 17.25 -37.71
C ALA A 9 -41.06 17.50 -37.29
N LEU A 10 -41.26 17.62 -35.96
CA LEU A 10 -42.12 18.55 -35.18
C LEU A 10 -43.69 18.65 -35.29
N LEU A 11 -44.30 18.67 -34.09
CA LEU A 11 -45.38 19.55 -33.55
C LEU A 11 -46.90 19.29 -33.73
N GLY A 12 -47.65 19.73 -32.70
CA GLY A 12 -49.12 19.79 -32.54
C GLY A 12 -49.67 18.70 -31.60
N GLY A 13 -49.96 18.92 -30.31
CA GLY A 13 -51.05 19.76 -29.75
C GLY A 13 -52.10 18.82 -29.07
N VAL A 14 -52.98 19.17 -28.12
CA VAL A 14 -53.38 20.43 -27.46
C VAL A 14 -54.02 20.11 -26.07
N ALA A 15 -53.66 20.87 -25.01
CA ALA A 15 -54.42 21.20 -23.78
C ALA A 15 -55.05 20.10 -22.87
N LEU A 16 -55.64 20.38 -21.69
CA LEU A 16 -55.29 21.22 -20.51
C LEU A 16 -56.47 21.10 -19.49
N LEU A 17 -56.22 21.07 -18.17
CA LEU A 17 -57.02 21.61 -17.02
C LEU A 17 -56.32 21.08 -15.72
N ALA A 18 -55.84 21.88 -14.74
CA ALA A 18 -56.48 22.89 -13.85
C ALA A 18 -57.19 22.23 -12.63
N VAL A 19 -57.35 22.82 -11.41
CA VAL A 19 -56.97 24.11 -10.77
C VAL A 19 -57.24 23.97 -9.24
N THR A 20 -56.65 24.63 -8.21
CA THR A 20 -55.34 25.25 -7.88
C THR A 20 -55.32 25.53 -6.36
N ALA A 21 -54.19 25.46 -5.65
CA ALA A 21 -54.03 26.02 -4.28
C ALA A 21 -52.58 26.45 -3.99
N ALA A 22 -52.36 27.47 -3.15
CA ALA A 22 -51.04 28.04 -2.86
C ALA A 22 -50.85 28.49 -1.40
N LEU A 23 -49.57 28.43 -0.98
CA LEU A 23 -48.82 29.17 0.07
C LEU A 23 -49.56 30.26 0.88
N PRO A 24 -49.28 30.38 2.20
CA PRO A 24 -48.07 31.12 2.62
C PRO A 24 -47.19 30.39 3.66
N ALA A 25 -46.03 30.98 3.97
CA ALA A 25 -45.07 30.49 4.95
C ALA A 25 -45.03 31.34 6.23
N ALA A 26 -44.67 30.71 7.35
CA ALA A 26 -44.33 31.38 8.62
C ALA A 26 -43.24 30.57 9.36
N VAL A 27 -42.47 31.22 10.23
CA VAL A 27 -41.27 30.66 10.87
C VAL A 27 -41.60 30.00 12.21
N GLY A 28 -40.98 28.85 12.50
CA GLY A 28 -40.93 28.27 13.84
C GLY A 28 -39.70 27.39 14.02
N LEU A 29 -38.81 27.75 14.96
CA LEU A 29 -37.78 26.83 15.44
C LEU A 29 -38.38 25.95 16.54
N ALA A 30 -38.37 24.64 16.32
CA ALA A 30 -38.61 23.65 17.36
C ALA A 30 -37.55 22.54 17.20
N ALA A 31 -36.84 22.23 18.27
CA ALA A 31 -35.93 21.09 18.28
C ALA A 31 -36.75 19.80 18.38
N THR A 32 -36.43 18.81 17.55
CA THR A 32 -37.03 17.47 17.58
C THR A 32 -35.98 16.45 17.99
N ASP A 33 -36.21 15.76 19.10
CA ASP A 33 -35.31 14.73 19.60
C ASP A 33 -35.12 13.58 18.61
N ALA A 34 -33.88 13.07 18.54
CA ALA A 34 -33.50 11.99 17.65
C ALA A 34 -33.97 10.63 18.20
N HIS A 35 -35.25 10.30 17.99
CA HIS A 35 -35.77 8.96 18.27
C HIS A 35 -35.10 7.90 17.38
N THR A 36 -34.17 7.13 17.94
CA THR A 36 -33.62 5.93 17.28
C THR A 36 -34.70 4.86 17.15
N ALA A 37 -35.09 4.54 15.91
CA ALA A 37 -36.02 3.45 15.64
C ALA A 37 -35.38 2.09 16.01
N LEU A 38 -36.07 1.32 16.86
CA LEU A 38 -35.70 -0.06 17.21
C LEU A 38 -36.52 -1.04 16.36
N VAL A 39 -35.95 -2.21 16.06
CA VAL A 39 -36.55 -3.20 15.16
C VAL A 39 -36.94 -4.46 15.93
N ALA A 40 -38.24 -4.78 15.94
CA ALA A 40 -38.77 -5.96 16.62
C ALA A 40 -38.20 -7.26 16.03
N CYS A 41 -37.52 -8.04 16.87
CA CYS A 41 -36.75 -9.22 16.45
C CYS A 41 -37.58 -10.52 16.35
N SER A 42 -38.63 -10.52 15.51
CA SER A 42 -39.51 -11.69 15.28
C SER A 42 -38.94 -12.77 14.34
N ALA A 43 -37.62 -12.91 14.25
CA ALA A 43 -36.93 -13.82 13.34
C ALA A 43 -36.19 -14.94 14.08
N PRO A 44 -36.13 -16.18 13.52
CA PRO A 44 -35.49 -17.32 14.15
C PRO A 44 -33.99 -17.08 14.41
N ALA A 45 -33.44 -17.74 15.43
CA ALA A 45 -32.03 -17.64 15.75
C ALA A 45 -31.15 -18.22 14.64
N TRP A 46 -30.03 -17.56 14.34
CA TRP A 46 -29.04 -18.07 13.38
C TRP A 46 -28.36 -19.34 13.89
N ALA A 47 -28.17 -20.32 13.00
CA ALA A 47 -27.44 -21.55 13.25
C ALA A 47 -26.72 -22.03 11.97
N GLU A 48 -25.62 -22.76 12.16
CA GLU A 48 -24.94 -23.51 11.10
C GLU A 48 -25.76 -24.76 10.70
N GLY A 49 -25.56 -25.26 9.48
CA GLY A 49 -26.33 -26.36 8.89
C GLY A 49 -27.73 -25.98 8.39
N VAL A 50 -28.25 -24.79 8.75
CA VAL A 50 -29.55 -24.29 8.29
C VAL A 50 -29.39 -23.49 6.99
N THR A 51 -30.22 -23.77 5.98
CA THR A 51 -30.23 -23.01 4.73
C THR A 51 -31.03 -21.72 4.90
N TRP A 52 -30.34 -20.58 4.80
CA TRP A 52 -30.92 -19.24 4.84
C TRP A 52 -31.10 -18.74 3.41
N THR A 53 -32.33 -18.43 3.01
CA THR A 53 -32.64 -17.89 1.67
C THR A 53 -32.36 -16.40 1.60
N ALA A 54 -31.97 -15.89 0.41
CA ALA A 54 -31.81 -14.44 0.21
C ALA A 54 -33.09 -13.69 0.60
N GLY A 55 -32.94 -12.62 1.38
CA GLY A 55 -34.04 -11.84 1.97
C GLY A 55 -34.63 -12.41 3.27
N SER A 56 -34.32 -13.65 3.66
CA SER A 56 -34.70 -14.18 4.98
C SER A 56 -33.95 -13.47 6.10
N LYS A 57 -34.53 -13.48 7.31
CA LYS A 57 -33.98 -12.81 8.49
C LYS A 57 -33.63 -13.80 9.58
N ALA A 58 -32.57 -13.51 10.33
CA ALA A 58 -32.12 -14.28 11.48
C ALA A 58 -31.74 -13.36 12.64
N THR A 59 -31.90 -13.85 13.87
CA THR A 59 -31.39 -13.17 15.09
C THR A 59 -30.07 -13.79 15.54
N TYR A 60 -29.08 -12.97 15.85
CA TYR A 60 -27.78 -13.42 16.37
C TYR A 60 -27.17 -12.37 17.31
N ALA A 61 -26.61 -12.80 18.43
CA ALA A 61 -25.95 -11.94 19.42
C ALA A 61 -26.74 -10.65 19.82
N GLY A 62 -28.07 -10.74 19.92
CA GLY A 62 -28.94 -9.60 20.24
C GLY A 62 -29.15 -8.59 19.11
N ARG A 63 -28.91 -8.99 17.85
CA ARG A 63 -29.07 -8.16 16.65
C ARG A 63 -29.86 -8.91 15.58
N LEU A 64 -30.53 -8.17 14.69
CA LEU A 64 -31.27 -8.70 13.55
C LEU A 64 -30.42 -8.61 12.29
N TYR A 65 -30.34 -9.69 11.53
CA TYR A 65 -29.64 -9.73 10.25
C TYR A 65 -30.56 -10.22 9.14
N GLN A 66 -30.27 -9.80 7.90
CA GLN A 66 -30.93 -10.29 6.68
C GLN A 66 -29.91 -10.95 5.76
N ALA A 67 -30.22 -12.14 5.27
CA ALA A 67 -29.35 -12.86 4.33
C ALA A 67 -29.34 -12.14 2.97
N LEU A 68 -28.15 -11.79 2.48
CA LEU A 68 -27.94 -11.21 1.16
C LEU A 68 -28.05 -12.25 0.04
N GLN A 69 -27.65 -13.48 0.32
CA GLN A 69 -27.54 -14.58 -0.64
C GLN A 69 -28.10 -15.87 -0.03
N THR A 70 -28.69 -16.74 -0.86
CA THR A 70 -29.14 -18.06 -0.41
C THR A 70 -27.92 -18.94 -0.10
N HIS A 71 -27.75 -19.36 1.15
CA HIS A 71 -26.58 -20.13 1.59
C HIS A 71 -26.91 -21.06 2.75
N THR A 72 -26.08 -22.10 2.93
CA THR A 72 -26.09 -22.97 4.12
C THR A 72 -24.73 -22.80 4.81
N PRO A 73 -24.64 -22.19 6.00
CA PRO A 73 -23.37 -22.03 6.71
C PRO A 73 -22.86 -23.43 7.13
N PRO A 74 -21.68 -23.89 6.67
CA PRO A 74 -21.20 -25.22 7.06
C PRO A 74 -20.85 -25.27 8.55
N VAL A 75 -21.12 -26.40 9.21
CA VAL A 75 -20.85 -26.56 10.65
C VAL A 75 -19.35 -26.48 10.92
N GLY A 76 -18.96 -25.62 11.86
CA GLY A 76 -17.57 -25.32 12.20
C GLY A 76 -16.87 -24.33 11.28
N ALA A 77 -17.57 -23.77 10.26
CA ALA A 77 -16.97 -22.77 9.37
C ALA A 77 -16.91 -21.36 9.98
N GLY A 78 -17.65 -21.10 11.07
CA GLY A 78 -17.64 -19.80 11.74
C GLY A 78 -18.39 -18.72 10.96
N TRP A 79 -19.31 -19.11 10.07
CA TRP A 79 -19.99 -18.23 9.12
C TRP A 79 -21.12 -17.37 9.74
N ALA A 80 -20.99 -17.01 11.02
CA ALA A 80 -21.97 -16.22 11.76
C ALA A 80 -22.17 -14.82 11.14
N PRO A 81 -23.37 -14.21 11.22
CA PRO A 81 -23.69 -12.96 10.52
C PRO A 81 -22.69 -11.80 10.68
N PRO A 82 -22.15 -11.47 11.87
CA PRO A 82 -21.14 -10.41 12.00
C PRO A 82 -19.75 -10.79 11.45
N ALA A 83 -19.49 -12.07 11.16
CA ALA A 83 -18.25 -12.56 10.55
C ALA A 83 -18.36 -12.71 9.01
N THR A 84 -19.57 -12.74 8.45
CA THR A 84 -19.83 -12.96 7.01
C THR A 84 -20.70 -11.86 6.38
N PRO A 85 -20.24 -10.59 6.34
CA PRO A 85 -21.00 -9.46 5.77
C PRO A 85 -21.28 -9.57 4.26
N SER A 86 -20.64 -10.51 3.54
CA SER A 86 -20.98 -10.87 2.15
C SER A 86 -22.22 -11.78 2.04
N LEU A 87 -22.63 -12.40 3.15
CA LEU A 87 -23.80 -13.26 3.27
C LEU A 87 -24.92 -12.62 4.09
N TRP A 88 -24.60 -11.62 4.94
CA TRP A 88 -25.55 -10.99 5.87
C TRP A 88 -25.41 -9.46 5.93
N THR A 89 -26.54 -8.77 5.96
CA THR A 89 -26.62 -7.35 6.33
C THR A 89 -27.19 -7.22 7.74
N ASP A 90 -26.52 -6.44 8.59
CA ASP A 90 -26.99 -6.05 9.92
C ASP A 90 -28.12 -5.02 9.79
N LEU A 91 -29.28 -5.31 10.40
CA LEU A 91 -30.46 -4.44 10.41
C LEU A 91 -30.63 -3.68 11.73
N GLY A 92 -29.72 -3.84 12.70
CA GLY A 92 -29.75 -3.15 13.99
C GLY A 92 -29.79 -4.09 15.19
N ALA A 93 -29.70 -3.47 16.37
CA ALA A 93 -29.88 -4.18 17.65
C ALA A 93 -31.35 -4.54 17.87
N CYS A 94 -31.58 -5.70 18.47
CA CYS A 94 -32.86 -6.06 19.06
C CYS A 94 -33.13 -5.23 20.32
N ASP A 95 -34.40 -4.98 20.58
CA ASP A 95 -34.89 -4.39 21.81
C ASP A 95 -34.70 -5.34 23.01
N GLY A 96 -33.71 -5.06 23.87
CA GLY A 96 -33.61 -5.69 25.21
C GLY A 96 -32.23 -6.10 25.75
N ALA A 97 -31.11 -5.88 25.03
CA ALA A 97 -29.78 -6.31 25.49
C ALA A 97 -29.01 -5.21 26.28
N PRO A 98 -28.51 -5.48 27.52
CA PRO A 98 -27.78 -4.49 28.33
C PRO A 98 -26.27 -4.41 28.00
N SER A 99 -25.63 -3.29 28.39
CA SER A 99 -24.23 -2.96 28.07
C SER A 99 -23.33 -2.82 29.34
N PRO A 100 -22.06 -3.27 29.32
CA PRO A 100 -21.14 -3.18 30.46
C PRO A 100 -20.26 -1.91 30.47
N THR A 101 -19.81 -1.50 31.67
CA THR A 101 -19.08 -0.24 31.93
C THR A 101 -17.60 -0.46 32.30
N PRO A 102 -16.64 0.37 31.83
CA PRO A 102 -15.21 0.25 32.18
C PRO A 102 -14.80 1.06 33.43
N THR A 103 -13.75 0.61 34.13
CA THR A 103 -13.23 1.21 35.39
C THR A 103 -11.82 1.77 35.20
N ARG A 104 -11.46 2.82 35.97
CA ARG A 104 -10.12 3.46 35.96
C ARG A 104 -9.25 3.00 37.15
N SER A 105 -7.92 3.15 37.03
CA SER A 105 -6.96 3.13 38.16
C SER A 105 -5.80 4.13 37.90
N SER A 106 -4.97 4.42 38.90
CA SER A 106 -4.19 5.67 39.02
C SER A 106 -2.66 5.54 39.17
N SER A 107 -1.95 6.65 38.90
CA SER A 107 -0.49 6.85 39.03
C SER A 107 0.00 6.99 40.50
N PRO A 108 1.31 6.82 40.76
CA PRO A 108 2.08 7.97 41.27
C PRO A 108 3.53 8.12 40.72
N THR A 109 4.19 9.21 41.15
CA THR A 109 5.60 9.67 40.94
C THR A 109 6.02 10.54 42.15
N PRO A 110 7.21 11.15 42.28
CA PRO A 110 8.58 10.87 41.76
C PRO A 110 9.70 10.95 42.86
N THR A 111 10.97 10.64 42.52
CA THR A 111 12.18 11.12 43.26
C THR A 111 13.34 11.40 42.27
N THR A 112 14.37 12.17 42.68
CA THR A 112 15.32 12.90 41.80
C THR A 112 16.83 12.69 42.13
N SER A 113 17.71 13.48 41.48
CA SER A 113 19.17 13.72 41.72
C SER A 113 20.19 12.97 40.82
N PRO A 114 21.42 13.51 40.56
CA PRO A 114 21.68 14.06 39.22
C PRO A 114 23.11 13.93 38.61
N THR A 115 23.25 14.47 37.38
CA THR A 115 24.47 15.06 36.77
C THR A 115 25.58 14.15 36.21
N ALA A 116 25.75 14.18 34.88
CA ALA A 116 27.05 14.27 34.19
C ALA A 116 26.88 14.96 32.82
N THR A 117 27.85 15.78 32.40
CA THR A 117 27.75 16.66 31.20
C THR A 117 28.47 16.08 29.97
N PRO A 118 27.88 16.11 28.77
CA PRO A 118 28.59 15.91 27.50
C PRO A 118 28.93 17.24 26.79
N SER A 119 29.98 17.20 25.96
CA SER A 119 30.49 18.32 25.14
C SER A 119 29.55 18.69 23.97
N PRO A 120 29.50 19.97 23.51
CA PRO A 120 28.70 20.35 22.35
C PRO A 120 29.26 19.81 21.02
N THR A 121 28.47 18.96 20.35
CA THR A 121 28.65 18.58 18.95
C THR A 121 27.91 19.58 18.04
N PRO A 122 28.41 19.95 16.84
CA PRO A 122 27.82 21.03 16.05
C PRO A 122 26.36 20.78 15.63
N THR A 123 25.47 21.69 16.01
CA THR A 123 24.06 21.65 15.62
C THR A 123 23.90 22.07 14.16
N THR A 124 23.62 21.11 13.26
CA THR A 124 23.05 21.45 11.94
C THR A 124 21.67 22.06 12.14
N SER A 125 21.51 23.34 11.82
CA SER A 125 20.23 24.04 11.92
C SER A 125 19.18 23.39 11.02
N SER A 126 18.11 22.86 11.59
CA SER A 126 16.89 22.59 10.82
C SER A 126 16.37 23.92 10.25
N PRO A 127 15.91 23.97 8.99
CA PRO A 127 15.03 25.03 8.54
C PRO A 127 13.77 25.11 9.43
N PRO A 128 13.09 26.26 9.46
CA PRO A 128 11.77 26.37 10.12
C PRO A 128 10.77 25.39 9.51
N PRO A 129 9.86 24.79 10.30
CA PRO A 129 8.71 24.07 9.77
C PRO A 129 7.85 25.01 8.92
N GLY A 130 7.52 24.64 7.68
CA GLY A 130 6.68 25.42 6.77
C GLY A 130 7.35 26.01 5.54
N GLY A 131 8.62 25.72 5.26
CA GLY A 131 9.26 26.03 3.98
C GLY A 131 8.99 24.97 2.90
N ASP A 132 8.76 25.40 1.65
CA ASP A 132 8.59 24.51 0.48
C ASP A 132 9.85 23.75 0.05
N THR A 133 10.99 23.97 0.70
CA THR A 133 12.29 23.35 0.39
C THR A 133 12.95 22.81 1.64
N CYS A 134 13.45 21.57 1.59
CA CYS A 134 14.13 20.91 2.71
C CYS A 134 15.27 19.98 2.23
N PRO A 135 16.29 19.73 3.06
CA PRO A 135 17.44 18.91 2.67
C PRO A 135 17.04 17.49 2.30
N LEU A 136 17.84 16.88 1.41
CA LEU A 136 17.81 15.46 1.10
C LEU A 136 18.21 14.63 2.33
N LYS A 137 17.45 13.58 2.63
CA LYS A 137 17.80 12.56 3.62
C LYS A 137 18.40 11.37 2.89
N SER A 138 19.65 11.03 3.24
CA SER A 138 20.35 9.86 2.70
C SER A 138 19.83 8.55 3.30
N ARG A 139 20.30 7.42 2.76
CA ARG A 139 19.94 6.04 3.17
C ARG A 139 19.85 5.92 4.71
N PRO A 140 18.67 5.66 5.29
CA PRO A 140 18.52 5.51 6.73
C PRO A 140 19.53 4.52 7.31
N ALA A 141 20.23 4.90 8.39
CA ALA A 141 21.28 4.05 8.98
C ALA A 141 20.70 2.80 9.66
N GLY A 142 19.72 2.98 10.54
CA GLY A 142 19.06 1.91 11.31
C GLY A 142 18.14 1.00 10.49
N LYS A 143 17.29 0.24 11.19
CA LYS A 143 16.26 -0.60 10.54
C LYS A 143 15.16 0.23 9.90
N VAL A 144 14.56 -0.29 8.83
CA VAL A 144 13.43 0.35 8.16
C VAL A 144 12.13 -0.46 8.31
N LEU A 145 11.04 0.26 8.48
CA LEU A 145 9.72 -0.18 8.07
C LEU A 145 9.31 0.76 6.94
N GLN A 146 9.32 0.22 5.71
CA GLN A 146 8.83 0.90 4.52
C GLN A 146 7.34 0.56 4.35
N GLY A 147 6.52 1.57 4.08
CA GLY A 147 5.12 1.36 3.76
C GLY A 147 4.73 2.18 2.53
N TYR A 148 3.94 1.57 1.64
CA TYR A 148 3.30 2.31 0.56
C TYR A 148 2.20 3.21 1.14
N TRP A 149 2.17 4.46 0.73
CA TRP A 149 1.14 5.43 1.08
C TRP A 149 0.31 5.71 -0.17
N GLU A 150 -0.99 5.43 -0.08
CA GLU A 150 -1.92 5.56 -1.20
C GLU A 150 -2.32 7.03 -1.37
N SER A 151 -2.02 7.61 -2.52
CA SER A 151 -2.40 8.99 -2.88
C SER A 151 -3.87 9.13 -3.29
N TRP A 152 -4.72 8.16 -2.94
CA TRP A 152 -6.15 8.09 -3.22
C TRP A 152 -6.90 7.55 -2.00
N ASP A 153 -8.23 7.66 -1.99
CA ASP A 153 -9.03 7.07 -0.92
C ASP A 153 -9.50 5.64 -1.25
N GLY A 154 -8.76 4.64 -0.77
CA GLY A 154 -9.12 3.23 -0.94
C GLY A 154 -10.31 2.78 -0.08
N ALA A 155 -10.65 3.50 1.00
CA ALA A 155 -11.78 3.16 1.86
C ALA A 155 -13.12 3.65 1.28
N ALA A 156 -13.13 4.85 0.69
CA ALA A 156 -14.29 5.41 -0.02
C ALA A 156 -14.67 4.58 -1.24
N ASN A 157 -13.68 3.98 -1.91
CA ASN A 157 -13.87 3.03 -3.01
C ASN A 157 -14.20 1.59 -2.54
N GLY A 158 -14.33 1.36 -1.23
CA GLY A 158 -14.67 0.04 -0.66
C GLY A 158 -13.55 -1.00 -0.71
N VAL A 159 -12.33 -0.64 -1.12
CA VAL A 159 -11.17 -1.54 -1.23
C VAL A 159 -10.68 -1.96 0.15
N HIS A 160 -10.54 -1.00 1.07
CA HIS A 160 -10.16 -1.26 2.47
C HIS A 160 -10.92 -0.35 3.47
N PRO A 161 -12.21 -0.63 3.74
CA PRO A 161 -12.98 0.14 4.72
C PRO A 161 -12.30 0.19 6.08
N GLY A 162 -12.07 1.41 6.60
CA GLY A 162 -11.46 1.66 7.90
C GLY A 162 -10.44 2.80 7.89
N LEU A 163 -9.62 2.93 6.83
CA LEU A 163 -8.67 4.04 6.70
C LEU A 163 -8.41 4.38 5.23
N GLY A 164 -9.03 5.48 4.78
CA GLY A 164 -8.89 6.00 3.44
C GLY A 164 -7.58 6.77 3.20
N TRP A 165 -7.68 7.88 2.47
CA TRP A 165 -6.56 8.80 2.33
C TRP A 165 -6.23 9.46 3.67
N ILE A 166 -4.95 9.62 3.97
CA ILE A 166 -4.44 10.37 5.14
C ILE A 166 -3.33 11.30 4.69
N PRO A 167 -3.16 12.50 5.27
CA PRO A 167 -2.04 13.36 4.90
C PRO A 167 -0.71 12.69 5.25
N ILE A 168 0.34 12.93 4.45
CA ILE A 168 1.68 12.35 4.69
C ILE A 168 2.32 12.80 6.03
N THR A 169 1.75 13.85 6.64
CA THR A 169 2.11 14.41 7.94
C THR A 169 1.38 13.75 9.13
N ASP A 170 0.50 12.77 8.88
CA ASP A 170 -0.26 12.09 9.93
C ASP A 170 0.66 11.37 10.93
N SER A 171 0.54 11.72 12.21
CA SER A 171 1.40 11.21 13.28
C SER A 171 1.22 9.70 13.53
N ARG A 172 0.10 9.10 13.11
CA ARG A 172 -0.14 7.65 13.22
C ARG A 172 0.88 6.85 12.42
N ILE A 173 1.27 7.32 11.24
CA ILE A 173 2.30 6.71 10.38
C ILE A 173 3.58 6.46 11.20
N ARG A 174 4.08 7.50 11.88
CA ARG A 174 5.27 7.42 12.73
C ARG A 174 5.04 6.63 14.04
N THR A 175 3.84 6.73 14.60
CA THR A 175 3.47 6.06 15.86
C THR A 175 3.44 4.54 15.70
N HIS A 176 2.90 4.06 14.59
CA HIS A 176 2.89 2.64 14.21
C HIS A 176 4.15 2.22 13.43
N GLY A 177 5.27 2.88 13.73
CA GLY A 177 6.61 2.42 13.38
C GLY A 177 7.14 2.75 11.99
N TYR A 178 6.33 3.26 11.07
CA TYR A 178 6.79 3.56 9.70
C TYR A 178 7.86 4.69 9.75
N ASN A 179 8.98 4.45 9.08
CA ASN A 179 10.08 5.42 8.98
C ASN A 179 10.56 5.67 7.54
N VAL A 180 10.08 4.88 6.58
CA VAL A 180 10.12 5.19 5.15
C VAL A 180 8.68 5.16 4.62
N VAL A 181 8.25 6.23 3.97
CA VAL A 181 7.00 6.29 3.20
C VAL A 181 7.32 6.26 1.73
N THR A 182 6.66 5.38 1.00
CA THR A 182 6.75 5.27 -0.46
C THR A 182 5.43 5.72 -1.06
N ALA A 183 5.42 6.91 -1.65
CA ALA A 183 4.20 7.51 -2.20
C ALA A 183 3.81 6.80 -3.52
N ALA A 184 2.60 6.25 -3.53
CA ALA A 184 2.02 5.48 -4.63
C ALA A 184 0.77 6.20 -5.17
N PHE A 185 0.64 6.49 -6.46
CA PHE A 185 1.61 6.40 -7.56
C PHE A 185 1.42 7.63 -8.47
N PRO A 186 2.47 8.11 -9.18
CA PRO A 186 2.29 9.14 -10.19
C PRO A 186 1.56 8.58 -11.40
N VAL A 187 0.71 9.40 -12.03
CA VAL A 187 0.11 9.05 -13.32
C VAL A 187 1.16 9.20 -14.41
N ILE A 188 1.29 8.18 -15.26
CA ILE A 188 2.26 8.14 -16.37
C ILE A 188 1.48 8.09 -17.68
N LEU A 189 1.66 9.09 -18.53
CA LEU A 189 1.02 9.14 -19.86
C LEU A 189 1.80 8.30 -20.87
N SER A 190 1.15 7.91 -21.96
CA SER A 190 1.73 7.02 -22.99
C SER A 190 2.91 7.61 -23.78
N ASP A 191 3.15 8.93 -23.71
CA ASP A 191 4.37 9.55 -24.23
C ASP A 191 5.54 9.50 -23.24
N GLY A 192 5.31 9.03 -22.01
CA GLY A 192 6.25 9.02 -20.88
C GLY A 192 6.07 10.19 -19.91
N THR A 193 5.16 11.14 -20.15
CA THR A 193 4.97 12.29 -19.25
C THR A 193 4.45 11.85 -17.89
N VAL A 194 5.18 12.21 -16.84
CA VAL A 194 4.80 11.95 -15.45
C VAL A 194 4.01 13.13 -14.87
N LEU A 195 2.93 12.82 -14.17
CA LEU A 195 2.11 13.77 -13.42
C LEU A 195 2.21 13.48 -11.90
N TRP A 196 2.28 14.53 -11.09
CA TRP A 196 2.19 14.46 -9.63
C TRP A 196 1.50 15.75 -9.12
N GLN A 197 0.17 15.72 -9.08
CA GLN A 197 -0.70 16.85 -8.72
C GLN A 197 -2.08 16.36 -8.26
N ASN A 198 -2.80 17.18 -7.50
CA ASN A 198 -4.18 16.88 -7.11
C ASN A 198 -5.08 16.74 -8.35
N GLY A 199 -5.93 15.72 -8.37
CA GLY A 199 -6.81 15.43 -9.51
C GLY A 199 -6.07 14.97 -10.77
N MET A 200 -4.86 14.43 -10.67
CA MET A 200 -4.20 13.75 -11.80
C MET A 200 -4.93 12.46 -12.23
N ASP A 201 -5.70 11.86 -11.32
CA ASP A 201 -6.74 10.87 -11.59
C ASP A 201 -7.90 11.04 -10.57
N ALA A 202 -8.99 10.31 -10.74
CA ALA A 202 -10.18 10.38 -9.91
C ALA A 202 -9.89 10.06 -8.43
N GLY A 203 -10.21 11.00 -7.53
CA GLY A 203 -10.00 10.86 -6.09
C GLY A 203 -8.54 11.02 -5.62
N VAL A 204 -7.59 11.33 -6.53
CA VAL A 204 -6.17 11.41 -6.21
C VAL A 204 -5.78 12.77 -5.60
N GLN A 205 -5.08 12.71 -4.46
CA GLN A 205 -4.58 13.84 -3.68
C GLN A 205 -3.12 13.59 -3.27
N VAL A 206 -2.22 14.52 -3.63
CA VAL A 206 -0.78 14.45 -3.37
C VAL A 206 -0.37 15.53 -2.35
N PRO A 207 0.65 15.29 -1.51
CA PRO A 207 1.11 16.27 -0.54
C PRO A 207 1.83 17.44 -1.20
N THR A 208 1.69 18.63 -0.61
CA THR A 208 2.47 19.82 -0.98
C THR A 208 3.97 19.64 -0.64
N PRO A 209 4.88 20.42 -1.25
CA PRO A 209 6.30 20.41 -0.89
C PRO A 209 6.54 20.68 0.61
N ALA A 210 5.83 21.66 1.19
CA ALA A 210 5.85 21.94 2.62
C ALA A 210 5.41 20.75 3.49
N GLU A 211 4.38 19.98 3.11
CA GLU A 211 3.96 18.77 3.84
C GLU A 211 4.98 17.62 3.73
N VAL A 212 5.59 17.41 2.57
CA VAL A 212 6.70 16.45 2.43
C VAL A 212 7.87 16.87 3.33
N CYS A 213 8.17 18.17 3.40
CA CYS A 213 9.19 18.70 4.29
C CYS A 213 8.84 18.58 5.78
N GLN A 214 7.57 18.75 6.16
CA GLN A 214 7.08 18.50 7.52
C GLN A 214 7.19 17.01 7.88
N ALA A 215 6.78 16.09 6.99
CA ALA A 215 6.94 14.65 7.17
C ALA A 215 8.42 14.25 7.34
N LYS A 216 9.30 14.84 6.52
CA LYS A 216 10.76 14.63 6.60
C LYS A 216 11.37 15.14 7.91
N ALA A 217 10.91 16.29 8.40
CA ALA A 217 11.29 16.85 9.70
C ALA A 217 10.74 16.02 10.89
N ALA A 218 9.51 15.51 10.79
CA ALA A 218 8.92 14.57 11.76
C ALA A 218 9.64 13.20 11.79
N GLY A 219 10.53 12.95 10.82
CA GLY A 219 11.50 11.86 10.83
C GLY A 219 11.32 10.83 9.71
N LEU A 220 10.29 10.93 8.88
CA LEU A 220 10.07 10.03 7.72
C LEU A 220 11.13 10.26 6.64
N THR A 221 11.48 9.21 5.91
CA THR A 221 12.17 9.32 4.60
C THR A 221 11.11 9.13 3.54
N VAL A 222 11.03 10.00 2.53
CA VAL A 222 9.91 10.03 1.58
C VAL A 222 10.38 9.70 0.17
N LEU A 223 9.90 8.58 -0.38
CA LEU A 223 10.20 8.10 -1.73
C LEU A 223 8.98 8.30 -2.65
N LEU A 224 9.22 8.50 -3.95
CA LEU A 224 8.19 8.38 -4.97
C LEU A 224 8.33 7.00 -5.64
N SER A 225 7.26 6.20 -5.66
CA SER A 225 7.30 4.94 -6.44
C SER A 225 6.96 5.18 -7.90
N ILE A 226 7.53 4.35 -8.76
CA ILE A 226 7.44 4.41 -10.22
C ILE A 226 6.95 3.04 -10.68
N GLY A 227 5.67 2.94 -11.01
CA GLY A 227 5.01 1.70 -11.43
C GLY A 227 3.71 1.44 -10.67
N GLY A 228 3.52 0.19 -10.22
CA GLY A 228 2.25 -0.35 -9.75
C GLY A 228 1.35 -0.84 -10.89
N ALA A 229 0.43 -1.75 -10.57
CA ALA A 229 -0.36 -2.56 -11.51
C ALA A 229 -1.11 -1.81 -12.62
N THR A 230 -1.39 -0.51 -12.45
CA THR A 230 -2.12 0.31 -13.43
C THR A 230 -1.26 1.35 -14.17
N ALA A 231 -0.03 1.63 -13.73
CA ALA A 231 0.83 2.69 -14.29
C ALA A 231 2.09 2.13 -14.98
N GLY A 232 1.88 1.46 -16.11
CA GLY A 232 2.96 0.94 -16.94
C GLY A 232 3.70 2.02 -17.75
N ILE A 233 5.03 1.90 -17.86
CA ILE A 233 5.86 2.68 -18.79
C ILE A 233 6.02 1.87 -20.08
N ASP A 234 5.90 2.50 -21.26
CA ASP A 234 6.36 1.88 -22.51
C ASP A 234 7.89 1.82 -22.56
N LEU A 235 8.44 0.75 -21.99
CA LEU A 235 9.87 0.46 -22.01
C LEU A 235 10.37 -0.03 -23.39
N SER A 236 9.53 -0.10 -24.43
CA SER A 236 10.02 -0.36 -25.79
C SER A 236 10.70 0.87 -26.41
N SER A 237 10.36 2.08 -25.96
CA SER A 237 10.79 3.34 -26.56
C SER A 237 11.79 4.12 -25.70
N ALA A 238 12.98 4.36 -26.23
CA ALA A 238 13.98 5.23 -25.60
C ALA A 238 13.51 6.70 -25.50
N ALA A 239 12.64 7.14 -26.40
CA ALA A 239 12.06 8.49 -26.35
C ALA A 239 11.03 8.64 -25.22
N VAL A 240 10.25 7.59 -24.92
CA VAL A 240 9.37 7.53 -23.75
C VAL A 240 10.20 7.55 -22.46
N ALA A 241 11.30 6.79 -22.42
CA ALA A 241 12.25 6.80 -21.30
C ALA A 241 12.89 8.20 -21.07
N ASP A 242 13.28 8.91 -22.14
CA ASP A 242 13.80 10.28 -22.04
C ASP A 242 12.73 11.28 -21.57
N ARG A 243 11.51 11.18 -22.09
CA ARG A 243 10.36 12.02 -21.69
C ARG A 243 9.97 11.79 -20.24
N PHE A 244 10.03 10.54 -19.77
CA PHE A 244 9.87 10.17 -18.36
C PHE A 244 10.92 10.85 -17.49
N VAL A 245 12.21 10.69 -17.80
CA VAL A 245 13.30 11.35 -17.06
C VAL A 245 13.15 12.88 -17.05
N ALA A 246 12.79 13.48 -18.18
CA ALA A 246 12.61 14.92 -18.31
C ALA A 246 11.43 15.49 -17.51
N THR A 247 10.41 14.67 -17.17
CA THR A 247 9.20 15.11 -16.46
C THR A 247 9.19 14.70 -14.98
N VAL A 248 9.75 13.53 -14.64
CA VAL A 248 9.86 13.08 -13.24
C VAL A 248 10.91 13.86 -12.44
N VAL A 249 12.04 14.24 -13.04
CA VAL A 249 13.13 14.94 -12.31
C VAL A 249 12.69 16.31 -11.78
N PRO A 250 11.96 17.16 -12.53
CA PRO A 250 11.33 18.37 -11.99
C PRO A 250 10.38 18.11 -10.80
N ILE A 251 9.59 17.04 -10.84
CA ILE A 251 8.69 16.63 -9.75
C ILE A 251 9.51 16.26 -8.50
N LEU A 252 10.47 15.35 -8.64
CA LEU A 252 11.32 14.88 -7.54
C LEU A 252 12.04 16.03 -6.82
N LYS A 253 12.49 17.03 -7.58
CA LYS A 253 13.09 18.27 -7.06
C LYS A 253 12.06 19.17 -6.38
N ARG A 254 10.93 19.46 -7.03
CA ARG A 254 9.90 20.37 -6.53
C ARG A 254 9.28 19.91 -5.21
N TYR A 255 9.07 18.60 -5.04
CA TYR A 255 8.43 18.03 -3.85
C TYR A 255 9.45 17.50 -2.82
N ASN A 256 10.75 17.75 -2.99
CA ASN A 256 11.82 17.37 -2.05
C ASN A 256 11.88 15.87 -1.70
N PHE A 257 11.59 14.98 -2.65
CA PHE A 257 11.69 13.53 -2.43
C PHE A 257 13.12 13.11 -2.08
N ASP A 258 13.26 12.07 -1.25
CA ASP A 258 14.54 11.52 -0.80
C ASP A 258 15.10 10.43 -1.72
N GLY A 259 14.25 9.82 -2.55
CA GLY A 259 14.62 8.77 -3.48
C GLY A 259 13.47 8.36 -4.40
N ILE A 260 13.77 7.44 -5.31
CA ILE A 260 12.79 6.71 -6.11
C ILE A 260 12.73 5.24 -5.70
N ASP A 261 11.54 4.67 -5.83
CA ASP A 261 11.26 3.25 -5.72
C ASP A 261 10.80 2.72 -7.08
N ILE A 262 11.35 1.59 -7.55
CA ILE A 262 11.03 1.01 -8.86
C ILE A 262 10.11 -0.19 -8.68
N ASP A 263 8.86 -0.03 -9.08
CA ASP A 263 7.74 -0.97 -8.87
C ASP A 263 7.08 -1.32 -10.22
N ILE A 264 7.90 -1.46 -11.27
CA ILE A 264 7.42 -1.75 -12.63
C ILE A 264 7.09 -3.25 -12.74
N GLU A 265 5.80 -3.55 -12.64
CA GLU A 265 5.20 -4.90 -12.77
C GLU A 265 4.83 -5.24 -14.24
N THR A 266 4.85 -4.27 -15.15
CA THR A 266 4.41 -4.43 -16.56
C THR A 266 5.46 -3.92 -17.55
N GLY A 267 5.48 -4.48 -18.78
CA GLY A 267 6.35 -4.03 -19.88
C GLY A 267 7.83 -4.42 -19.79
N LEU A 268 8.36 -4.78 -18.61
CA LEU A 268 9.72 -5.28 -18.46
C LEU A 268 9.85 -6.75 -18.88
N THR A 269 10.85 -7.07 -19.70
CA THR A 269 11.08 -8.42 -20.22
C THR A 269 12.57 -8.68 -20.40
N GLY A 270 13.04 -9.89 -20.07
CA GLY A 270 14.40 -10.34 -20.28
C GLY A 270 14.66 -10.81 -21.71
N SER A 271 15.89 -10.62 -22.17
CA SER A 271 16.38 -11.05 -23.50
C SER A 271 16.54 -12.56 -23.69
N GLY A 272 16.48 -13.35 -22.60
CA GLY A 272 16.90 -14.74 -22.57
C GLY A 272 18.42 -14.96 -22.39
N ASN A 273 19.24 -13.90 -22.44
CA ASN A 273 20.68 -13.93 -22.13
C ASN A 273 21.00 -12.89 -21.04
N ILE A 274 21.37 -13.32 -19.83
CA ILE A 274 21.59 -12.40 -18.70
C ILE A 274 22.77 -11.44 -18.90
N ASN A 275 23.68 -11.75 -19.84
CA ASN A 275 24.81 -10.90 -20.20
C ASN A 275 24.44 -9.82 -21.24
N GLN A 276 23.19 -9.78 -21.71
CA GLN A 276 22.69 -8.84 -22.71
C GLN A 276 21.33 -8.29 -22.30
N LEU A 277 21.25 -6.98 -22.06
CA LEU A 277 19.97 -6.33 -21.77
C LEU A 277 19.03 -6.40 -22.99
N SER A 278 17.75 -6.65 -22.75
CA SER A 278 16.69 -6.36 -23.72
C SER A 278 16.49 -4.85 -23.89
N THR A 279 15.68 -4.44 -24.88
CA THR A 279 15.23 -3.05 -25.03
C THR A 279 14.56 -2.52 -23.76
N SER A 280 13.69 -3.31 -23.12
CA SER A 280 12.96 -2.88 -21.92
C SER A 280 13.85 -2.79 -20.69
N GLN A 281 14.80 -3.73 -20.52
CA GLN A 281 15.82 -3.65 -19.47
C GLN A 281 16.76 -2.47 -19.68
N ALA A 282 17.16 -2.19 -20.93
CA ALA A 282 18.02 -1.04 -21.26
C ALA A 282 17.31 0.30 -21.03
N ASN A 283 16.02 0.40 -21.36
CA ASN A 283 15.23 1.62 -21.12
C ASN A 283 14.91 1.84 -19.63
N LEU A 284 14.70 0.78 -18.83
CA LEU A 284 14.57 0.92 -17.38
C LEU A 284 15.90 1.35 -16.73
N VAL A 285 17.03 0.81 -17.18
CA VAL A 285 18.37 1.30 -16.78
C VAL A 285 18.57 2.77 -17.19
N ARG A 286 18.15 3.17 -18.40
CA ARG A 286 18.18 4.56 -18.89
C ARG A 286 17.37 5.50 -17.99
N ILE A 287 16.18 5.08 -17.56
CA ILE A 287 15.34 5.85 -16.62
C ILE A 287 16.05 6.02 -15.28
N ILE A 288 16.53 4.93 -14.69
CA ILE A 288 17.18 4.96 -13.37
C ILE A 288 18.45 5.83 -13.42
N ASP A 289 19.36 5.58 -14.37
CA ASP A 289 20.59 6.39 -14.50
C ASP A 289 20.28 7.85 -14.84
N GLY A 290 19.28 8.12 -15.68
CA GLY A 290 18.86 9.47 -16.08
C GLY A 290 18.27 10.30 -14.94
N VAL A 291 17.57 9.67 -13.99
CA VAL A 291 17.16 10.32 -12.73
C VAL A 291 18.35 10.46 -11.78
N LEU A 292 19.10 9.38 -11.55
CA LEU A 292 20.18 9.32 -10.56
C LEU A 292 21.41 10.18 -10.91
N ALA A 293 21.55 10.63 -12.17
CA ALA A 293 22.53 11.60 -12.62
C ALA A 293 22.09 13.07 -12.41
N GLN A 294 20.78 13.31 -12.21
CA GLN A 294 20.22 14.66 -12.07
C GLN A 294 19.75 14.98 -10.64
N MET A 295 19.67 13.99 -9.75
CA MET A 295 19.38 14.15 -8.33
C MET A 295 20.68 14.20 -7.49
N PRO A 296 20.67 14.79 -6.28
CA PRO A 296 21.90 14.98 -5.51
C PRO A 296 22.57 13.67 -5.06
N ALA A 297 23.86 13.75 -4.73
CA ALA A 297 24.59 12.62 -4.17
C ALA A 297 23.91 12.10 -2.90
N GLY A 298 23.73 10.77 -2.83
CA GLY A 298 23.00 10.11 -1.75
C GLY A 298 21.50 9.94 -1.97
N PHE A 299 20.91 10.47 -3.06
CA PHE A 299 19.50 10.25 -3.41
C PHE A 299 19.19 8.76 -3.64
N GLY A 300 18.03 8.33 -3.16
CA GLY A 300 17.67 6.93 -3.02
C GLY A 300 17.24 6.20 -4.28
N LEU A 301 17.54 4.90 -4.27
CA LEU A 301 17.05 3.90 -5.22
C LEU A 301 16.65 2.66 -4.42
N THR A 302 15.37 2.32 -4.48
CA THR A 302 14.78 1.08 -3.95
C THR A 302 14.01 0.36 -5.07
N MET A 303 13.65 -0.91 -4.88
CA MET A 303 13.04 -1.73 -5.94
C MET A 303 12.07 -2.75 -5.37
N ALA A 304 10.86 -2.82 -5.91
CA ALA A 304 9.76 -3.69 -5.46
C ALA A 304 9.25 -4.70 -6.51
N PRO A 305 10.11 -5.40 -7.28
CA PRO A 305 9.63 -6.40 -8.23
C PRO A 305 8.91 -7.57 -7.53
N GLU A 306 8.00 -8.24 -8.23
CA GLU A 306 7.48 -9.55 -7.81
C GLU A 306 8.57 -10.64 -7.84
N THR A 307 8.31 -11.78 -7.19
CA THR A 307 9.27 -12.89 -7.10
C THR A 307 9.67 -13.46 -8.46
N ALA A 308 8.73 -13.59 -9.40
CA ALA A 308 8.98 -14.12 -10.75
C ALA A 308 10.06 -13.31 -11.50
N TYR A 309 10.05 -11.99 -11.34
CA TYR A 309 11.00 -11.06 -11.94
C TYR A 309 12.43 -11.16 -11.40
N VAL A 310 12.65 -11.85 -10.28
CA VAL A 310 13.95 -11.95 -9.60
C VAL A 310 14.29 -13.41 -9.32
N THR A 311 13.78 -13.98 -8.24
CA THR A 311 14.15 -15.31 -7.75
C THR A 311 13.51 -16.43 -8.57
N GLY A 312 12.39 -16.16 -9.25
CA GLY A 312 11.87 -17.02 -10.32
C GLY A 312 12.87 -17.25 -11.46
N GLY A 313 13.90 -16.40 -11.59
CA GLY A 313 15.07 -16.63 -12.44
C GLY A 313 15.83 -17.93 -12.18
N SER A 314 15.64 -18.58 -11.02
CA SER A 314 16.18 -19.91 -10.71
C SER A 314 15.43 -21.05 -11.41
N VAL A 315 14.17 -20.83 -11.80
CA VAL A 315 13.32 -21.79 -12.52
C VAL A 315 13.56 -21.68 -14.03
N THR A 316 13.62 -20.45 -14.55
CA THR A 316 13.91 -20.14 -15.95
C THR A 316 14.31 -18.67 -16.11
N TYR A 317 15.07 -18.33 -17.16
CA TYR A 317 15.46 -16.95 -17.44
C TYR A 317 15.00 -16.53 -18.86
N GLY A 318 14.06 -15.58 -18.93
CA GLY A 318 13.46 -15.12 -20.17
C GLY A 318 12.00 -14.71 -20.02
N SER A 319 11.49 -13.85 -20.92
CA SER A 319 10.24 -13.11 -20.68
C SER A 319 10.32 -12.37 -19.33
N ILE A 320 9.27 -12.34 -18.51
CA ILE A 320 9.32 -11.73 -17.17
C ILE A 320 10.33 -12.42 -16.22
N TRP A 321 10.59 -13.72 -16.41
CA TRP A 321 11.31 -14.54 -15.44
C TRP A 321 12.77 -14.12 -15.30
N GLY A 322 13.13 -13.64 -14.11
CA GLY A 322 14.44 -13.07 -13.81
C GLY A 322 14.74 -11.71 -14.46
N ALA A 323 13.77 -11.02 -15.09
CA ALA A 323 14.06 -9.82 -15.89
C ALA A 323 14.64 -8.63 -15.10
N TYR A 324 14.45 -8.55 -13.77
CA TYR A 324 15.12 -7.55 -12.92
C TYR A 324 16.56 -7.93 -12.56
N LEU A 325 16.99 -9.19 -12.70
CA LEU A 325 18.30 -9.66 -12.21
C LEU A 325 19.52 -8.86 -12.69
N PRO A 326 19.70 -8.55 -13.99
CA PRO A 326 20.85 -7.73 -14.43
C PRO A 326 20.74 -6.27 -13.96
N ILE A 327 19.53 -5.77 -13.70
CA ILE A 327 19.27 -4.41 -13.20
C ILE A 327 19.61 -4.34 -11.71
N ILE A 328 19.11 -5.27 -10.90
CA ILE A 328 19.48 -5.42 -9.49
C ILE A 328 20.99 -5.59 -9.35
N LYS A 329 21.61 -6.45 -10.16
CA LYS A 329 23.07 -6.65 -10.16
C LYS A 329 23.81 -5.33 -10.41
N ARG A 330 23.45 -4.57 -11.46
CA ARG A 330 24.06 -3.26 -11.78
C ARG A 330 24.08 -2.34 -10.56
N TYR A 331 22.95 -2.21 -9.86
CA TYR A 331 22.79 -1.23 -8.78
C TYR A 331 23.24 -1.72 -7.39
N VAL A 332 23.35 -3.04 -7.18
CA VAL A 332 24.05 -3.59 -6.00
C VAL A 332 25.56 -3.46 -6.19
N ASP A 333 26.10 -3.89 -7.33
CA ASP A 333 27.54 -3.92 -7.60
C ASP A 333 28.16 -2.50 -7.60
N ASN A 334 27.42 -1.50 -8.11
CA ASN A 334 27.85 -0.08 -8.07
C ASN A 334 27.47 0.65 -6.76
N GLY A 335 26.83 -0.03 -5.81
CA GLY A 335 26.47 0.52 -4.50
C GLY A 335 25.33 1.54 -4.46
N ARG A 336 24.63 1.83 -5.57
CA ARG A 336 23.52 2.81 -5.59
C ARG A 336 22.23 2.27 -4.98
N LEU A 337 21.96 0.95 -5.02
CA LEU A 337 20.76 0.36 -4.44
C LEU A 337 20.79 0.47 -2.91
N TRP A 338 19.81 1.18 -2.34
CA TRP A 338 19.64 1.27 -0.89
C TRP A 338 19.19 -0.07 -0.30
N TRP A 339 18.21 -0.72 -0.94
CA TRP A 339 17.78 -2.09 -0.66
C TRP A 339 16.86 -2.60 -1.78
N LEU A 340 16.70 -3.92 -1.85
CA LEU A 340 15.65 -4.60 -2.58
C LEU A 340 14.49 -4.87 -1.62
N ASN A 341 13.31 -4.35 -1.96
CA ASN A 341 12.03 -4.52 -1.29
C ASN A 341 11.07 -5.33 -2.17
N MET A 342 11.59 -6.42 -2.75
CA MET A 342 10.87 -7.40 -3.55
C MET A 342 9.59 -7.87 -2.83
N GLN A 343 8.51 -8.06 -3.59
CA GLN A 343 7.21 -8.47 -3.07
C GLN A 343 7.20 -9.97 -2.74
N TYR A 344 6.95 -10.36 -1.48
CA TYR A 344 6.85 -11.76 -1.04
C TYR A 344 5.37 -12.21 -0.98
N TYR A 345 4.60 -11.81 -1.99
CA TYR A 345 3.16 -12.07 -2.14
C TYR A 345 2.79 -12.12 -3.62
N ASN A 346 1.52 -12.45 -3.91
CA ASN A 346 0.88 -12.62 -5.23
C ASN A 346 1.48 -13.71 -6.16
N GLY A 347 2.72 -14.15 -5.96
CA GLY A 347 3.35 -15.30 -6.63
C GLY A 347 3.95 -16.32 -5.64
N SER A 348 4.58 -17.38 -6.15
CA SER A 348 5.34 -18.32 -5.31
C SER A 348 6.67 -17.74 -4.86
N MET A 349 7.20 -18.21 -3.73
CA MET A 349 8.52 -17.84 -3.22
C MET A 349 9.55 -18.84 -3.75
N TYR A 350 10.64 -18.39 -4.36
CA TYR A 350 11.60 -19.25 -5.05
C TYR A 350 12.92 -19.43 -4.32
N GLY A 351 13.45 -20.65 -4.34
CA GLY A 351 14.81 -20.99 -3.91
C GLY A 351 15.85 -20.76 -5.01
N CYS A 352 17.11 -21.09 -4.71
CA CYS A 352 18.22 -20.90 -5.65
C CYS A 352 18.40 -22.07 -6.65
N SER A 353 17.71 -23.20 -6.45
CA SER A 353 17.84 -24.41 -7.29
C SER A 353 16.58 -24.71 -8.12
N GLY A 354 15.70 -23.71 -8.32
CA GLY A 354 14.41 -23.88 -8.99
C GLY A 354 13.26 -24.31 -8.05
N ASP A 355 13.53 -24.48 -6.75
CA ASP A 355 12.53 -24.80 -5.74
C ASP A 355 11.46 -23.70 -5.61
N SER A 356 10.22 -24.10 -5.30
CA SER A 356 9.06 -23.20 -5.21
C SER A 356 8.24 -23.49 -3.95
N TYR A 357 7.87 -22.45 -3.21
CA TYR A 357 7.15 -22.51 -1.94
C TYR A 357 5.94 -21.55 -1.95
N PRO A 358 4.84 -21.86 -1.24
CA PRO A 358 3.70 -20.94 -1.17
C PRO A 358 4.04 -19.61 -0.48
N ALA A 359 3.46 -18.52 -0.97
CA ALA A 359 3.39 -17.25 -0.25
C ALA A 359 2.67 -17.42 1.10
N GLY A 360 2.87 -16.49 2.04
CA GLY A 360 2.28 -16.62 3.38
C GLY A 360 2.87 -17.76 4.22
N THR A 361 4.06 -18.27 3.87
CA THR A 361 4.78 -19.27 4.66
C THR A 361 6.15 -18.74 5.13
N VAL A 362 6.51 -19.07 6.38
CA VAL A 362 7.85 -18.77 6.92
C VAL A 362 8.93 -19.49 6.11
N GLN A 363 8.65 -20.71 5.62
CA GLN A 363 9.58 -21.47 4.77
C GLN A 363 9.87 -20.74 3.45
N GLY A 364 8.83 -20.29 2.73
CA GLY A 364 9.01 -19.53 1.49
C GLY A 364 9.77 -18.22 1.71
N PHE A 365 9.42 -17.48 2.77
CA PHE A 365 10.15 -16.28 3.17
C PHE A 365 11.64 -16.56 3.41
N VAL A 366 11.95 -17.57 4.22
CA VAL A 366 13.33 -17.87 4.62
C VAL A 366 14.15 -18.38 3.45
N THR A 367 13.64 -19.32 2.65
CA THR A 367 14.37 -19.87 1.50
C THR A 367 14.68 -18.79 0.45
N GLN A 368 13.72 -17.90 0.16
CA GLN A 368 13.91 -16.84 -0.83
C GLN A 368 14.92 -15.77 -0.36
N THR A 369 14.80 -15.34 0.90
CA THR A 369 15.72 -14.39 1.54
C THR A 369 17.15 -14.95 1.63
N ASN A 370 17.28 -16.24 1.97
CA ASN A 370 18.56 -16.95 2.01
C ASN A 370 19.18 -17.08 0.62
N CYS A 371 18.39 -17.35 -0.42
CA CYS A 371 18.87 -17.44 -1.79
C CYS A 371 19.47 -16.11 -2.26
N LEU A 372 18.74 -15.01 -2.10
CA LEU A 372 19.23 -13.67 -2.44
C LEU A 372 20.54 -13.31 -1.69
N ASN A 373 20.66 -13.64 -0.41
CA ASN A 373 21.87 -13.37 0.36
C ASN A 373 23.03 -14.31 0.01
N THR A 374 22.76 -15.55 -0.39
CA THR A 374 23.81 -16.49 -0.84
C THR A 374 24.37 -16.01 -2.18
N GLY A 375 23.47 -15.72 -3.11
CA GLY A 375 23.74 -15.36 -4.49
C GLY A 375 23.03 -16.34 -5.41
N LEU A 376 22.02 -15.86 -6.13
CA LEU A 376 21.39 -16.61 -7.21
C LEU A 376 22.34 -16.66 -8.41
N VAL A 377 22.52 -17.83 -9.01
CA VAL A 377 23.36 -18.03 -10.20
C VAL A 377 22.48 -18.35 -11.40
N VAL A 378 22.52 -17.48 -12.42
CA VAL A 378 21.78 -17.68 -13.68
C VAL A 378 22.77 -17.54 -14.83
N GLN A 379 22.84 -18.56 -15.71
CA GLN A 379 23.72 -18.57 -16.89
C GLN A 379 25.19 -18.20 -16.58
N GLY A 380 25.69 -18.61 -15.41
CA GLY A 380 27.05 -18.32 -14.92
C GLY A 380 27.23 -16.97 -14.21
N VAL A 381 26.22 -16.09 -14.22
CA VAL A 381 26.26 -14.79 -13.52
C VAL A 381 25.66 -14.93 -12.13
N THR A 382 26.40 -14.49 -11.10
CA THR A 382 25.92 -14.42 -9.71
C THR A 382 25.31 -13.06 -9.40
N ILE A 383 24.09 -13.07 -8.86
CA ILE A 383 23.34 -11.91 -8.36
C ILE A 383 23.10 -12.12 -6.86
N ARG A 384 23.74 -11.30 -6.03
CA ARG A 384 23.69 -11.41 -4.56
C ARG A 384 23.19 -10.11 -3.96
N VAL A 385 22.16 -10.18 -3.13
CA VAL A 385 21.65 -9.07 -2.31
C VAL A 385 21.84 -9.43 -0.84
N PRO A 386 22.88 -8.92 -0.16
CA PRO A 386 23.13 -9.23 1.25
C PRO A 386 21.96 -8.81 2.15
N TYR A 387 21.79 -9.44 3.31
CA TYR A 387 20.68 -9.13 4.23
C TYR A 387 20.59 -7.64 4.61
N ASP A 388 21.72 -6.92 4.69
CA ASP A 388 21.77 -5.47 4.96
C ASP A 388 21.17 -4.58 3.85
N ARG A 389 20.79 -5.20 2.72
CA ARG A 389 20.10 -4.61 1.55
C ARG A 389 18.80 -5.36 1.21
N GLN A 390 18.28 -6.22 2.08
CA GLN A 390 16.98 -6.86 1.89
C GLN A 390 15.93 -6.28 2.84
N VAL A 391 14.80 -5.85 2.27
CA VAL A 391 13.63 -5.31 2.98
C VAL A 391 12.37 -6.04 2.48
N PRO A 392 12.20 -7.35 2.74
CA PRO A 392 11.12 -8.15 2.13
C PRO A 392 9.73 -7.53 2.29
N GLY A 393 8.98 -7.45 1.17
CA GLY A 393 7.64 -6.88 1.12
C GLY A 393 6.56 -7.89 1.50
N LEU A 394 5.66 -7.52 2.41
CA LEU A 394 4.56 -8.38 2.87
C LEU A 394 3.21 -7.64 2.79
N PRO A 395 2.07 -8.32 2.55
CA PRO A 395 0.77 -7.69 2.67
C PRO A 395 0.49 -7.31 4.12
N ALA A 396 0.05 -6.08 4.38
CA ALA A 396 -0.25 -5.59 5.73
C ALA A 396 -1.35 -6.42 6.41
N GLN A 397 -2.33 -6.86 5.62
CA GLN A 397 -3.40 -7.75 6.05
C GLN A 397 -3.85 -8.67 4.89
N THR A 398 -4.74 -9.61 5.20
CA THR A 398 -5.33 -10.58 4.26
C THR A 398 -5.91 -10.00 2.98
N GLY A 399 -6.47 -8.78 3.01
CA GLY A 399 -7.02 -8.13 1.81
C GLY A 399 -5.98 -7.46 0.90
N ALA A 400 -4.78 -7.19 1.42
CA ALA A 400 -3.76 -6.40 0.73
C ALA A 400 -2.91 -7.21 -0.28
N GLY A 401 -3.04 -8.54 -0.30
CA GLY A 401 -2.31 -9.40 -1.24
C GLY A 401 -2.33 -10.88 -0.83
N GLY A 402 -2.23 -11.77 -1.82
CA GLY A 402 -2.16 -13.21 -1.60
C GLY A 402 -0.80 -13.60 -1.02
N GLY A 403 -0.74 -13.93 0.27
CA GLY A 403 0.53 -14.22 0.96
C GLY A 403 0.74 -13.51 2.29
N TYR A 404 -0.31 -12.92 2.86
CA TYR A 404 -0.30 -12.37 4.22
C TYR A 404 0.29 -13.34 5.25
N LEU A 405 1.21 -12.84 6.08
CA LEU A 405 1.73 -13.53 7.26
C LEU A 405 1.11 -12.89 8.52
N ALA A 406 0.54 -13.71 9.40
CA ALA A 406 0.11 -13.23 10.72
C ALA A 406 1.31 -12.68 11.53
N PRO A 407 1.13 -11.69 12.42
CA PRO A 407 2.22 -11.04 13.16
C PRO A 407 3.22 -11.99 13.84
N SER A 408 2.76 -13.13 14.38
CA SER A 408 3.60 -14.18 14.96
C SER A 408 4.50 -14.89 13.94
N LEU A 409 4.03 -15.09 12.71
CA LEU A 409 4.81 -15.66 11.61
C LEU A 409 5.79 -14.63 11.02
N VAL A 410 5.41 -13.34 10.97
CA VAL A 410 6.32 -12.23 10.65
C VAL A 410 7.45 -12.17 11.67
N ALA A 411 7.13 -12.30 12.97
CA ALA A 411 8.12 -12.37 14.03
C ALA A 411 9.04 -13.59 13.90
N GLN A 412 8.51 -14.78 13.61
CA GLN A 412 9.29 -15.99 13.38
C GLN A 412 10.26 -15.83 12.21
N ALA A 413 9.77 -15.32 11.07
CA ALA A 413 10.57 -15.08 9.87
C ALA A 413 11.65 -14.01 10.08
N TRP A 414 11.34 -12.90 10.76
CA TRP A 414 12.30 -11.85 11.10
C TRP A 414 13.40 -12.36 12.04
N ASN A 415 13.02 -13.06 13.11
CA ASN A 415 13.94 -13.54 14.14
C ASN A 415 14.92 -14.61 13.63
N THR A 416 14.58 -15.35 12.56
CA THR A 416 15.52 -16.24 11.85
C THR A 416 16.81 -15.53 11.45
N TYR A 417 16.76 -14.22 11.17
CA TYR A 417 17.91 -13.43 10.71
C TYR A 417 18.71 -12.78 11.83
N GLN A 418 18.30 -12.90 13.11
CA GLN A 418 19.00 -12.35 14.28
C GLN A 418 19.35 -10.85 14.11
N GLY A 419 18.46 -10.08 13.47
CA GLY A 419 18.68 -8.67 13.17
C GLY A 419 19.58 -8.39 11.95
N GLY A 420 19.88 -9.37 11.09
CA GLY A 420 20.65 -9.20 9.86
C GLY A 420 19.93 -8.43 8.75
N LEU A 421 18.60 -8.59 8.62
CA LEU A 421 17.78 -7.93 7.60
C LEU A 421 17.79 -6.39 7.75
N LYS A 422 17.70 -5.66 6.63
CA LYS A 422 17.63 -4.19 6.64
C LYS A 422 16.31 -3.67 7.19
N GLY A 423 15.23 -4.40 6.96
CA GLY A 423 13.88 -4.02 7.38
C GLY A 423 12.81 -4.93 6.80
N LEU A 424 11.57 -4.45 6.82
CA LEU A 424 10.45 -5.03 6.08
C LEU A 424 9.73 -3.91 5.31
N MET A 425 9.11 -4.28 4.19
CA MET A 425 8.22 -3.42 3.41
C MET A 425 6.79 -3.93 3.57
N THR A 426 5.79 -3.06 3.46
CA THR A 426 4.40 -3.50 3.27
C THR A 426 3.59 -2.65 2.30
N TRP A 427 2.80 -3.36 1.48
CA TRP A 427 1.59 -2.85 0.87
C TRP A 427 0.42 -3.08 1.85
N SER A 428 -0.18 -2.05 2.46
CA SER A 428 0.15 -0.61 2.46
C SER A 428 -0.06 -0.04 3.87
N ILE A 429 0.35 1.22 4.10
CA ILE A 429 0.10 1.96 5.35
C ILE A 429 -1.41 2.08 5.59
N ASN A 430 -2.19 2.32 4.54
CA ASN A 430 -3.63 2.47 4.59
C ASN A 430 -4.32 1.11 4.88
N TRP A 431 -3.86 0.03 4.22
CA TRP A 431 -4.30 -1.35 4.47
C TRP A 431 -3.99 -1.84 5.90
N ASP A 432 -2.87 -1.44 6.50
CA ASP A 432 -2.52 -1.74 7.89
C ASP A 432 -3.42 -0.97 8.87
N GLY A 433 -3.51 0.36 8.67
CA GLY A 433 -4.30 1.23 9.53
C GLY A 433 -5.81 1.01 9.45
N SER A 434 -6.34 0.53 8.32
CA SER A 434 -7.76 0.11 8.20
C SER A 434 -8.10 -1.10 9.07
N LYS A 435 -7.09 -1.87 9.54
CA LYS A 435 -7.26 -3.04 10.41
C LYS A 435 -6.44 -2.94 11.71
N GLY A 436 -6.22 -1.72 12.20
CA GLY A 436 -5.68 -1.47 13.53
C GLY A 436 -4.16 -1.62 13.65
N TRP A 437 -3.41 -1.37 12.57
CA TRP A 437 -1.94 -1.18 12.59
C TRP A 437 -1.12 -2.40 13.04
N THR A 438 -1.70 -3.59 12.92
CA THR A 438 -1.13 -4.85 13.44
C THR A 438 0.18 -5.27 12.77
N PHE A 439 0.46 -4.83 11.54
CA PHE A 439 1.75 -5.04 10.89
C PHE A 439 2.78 -4.03 11.41
N GLY A 440 2.42 -2.74 11.41
CA GLY A 440 3.27 -1.64 11.84
C GLY A 440 3.78 -1.79 13.27
N ASP A 441 2.88 -1.99 14.24
CA ASP A 441 3.24 -2.15 15.64
C ASP A 441 4.07 -3.42 15.93
N ASN A 442 3.80 -4.51 15.20
CA ASN A 442 4.59 -5.73 15.29
C ASN A 442 6.03 -5.51 14.77
N VAL A 443 6.19 -4.95 13.56
CA VAL A 443 7.51 -4.68 12.99
C VAL A 443 8.26 -3.58 13.77
N ARG A 444 7.54 -2.63 14.35
CA ARG A 444 8.09 -1.64 15.30
C ARG A 444 8.73 -2.33 16.50
N SER A 445 7.97 -3.22 17.16
CA SER A 445 8.44 -4.00 18.32
C SER A 445 9.65 -4.88 17.96
N LEU A 446 9.58 -5.61 16.84
CA LEU A 446 10.66 -6.46 16.32
C LEU A 446 11.95 -5.70 15.95
N GLN A 447 11.86 -4.38 15.80
CA GLN A 447 13.00 -3.50 15.53
C GLN A 447 13.46 -2.67 16.75
N GLY A 448 12.76 -2.77 17.90
CA GLY A 448 13.09 -2.04 19.13
C GLY A 448 12.96 -0.52 19.00
N ARG A 449 11.85 -0.03 18.42
CA ARG A 449 11.61 1.40 18.12
C ARG A 449 10.32 1.94 18.74
#